data_AF-A0A4S1DX89-F1
#
_entry.id   AF-A0A4S1DX89-F1
#
_cell.length_a   1.000
_cell.length_b   1.000
_cell.length_c   1.000
_cell.angle_alpha   90.00
_cell.angle_beta   90.00
_cell.angle_gamma   90.00
#
_symmetry.space_group_name_H-M   'P 1'
#
loop_
_entity.id
_entity.type
_entity.pdbx_description
1 polymer ?
#
loop_
_entity_poly.entity_id
_entity_poly.type
_entity_poly.pdbx_seq_one_letter_code
_entity_poly.pdbx_strand_id
1 'polypeptide(L)' 'MGTRVDDLKKHISVDLGVSESDIILLQLSEQLGNAVYIVCANGMKMKYRRTGSIFRKDGENVLKMD' A
#
# COMPACT_ATOMS: atom_id res chain seq x y z
N MET A 1 -10.85 -0.44 11.40
CA MET A 1 -9.55 -0.65 10.74
C MET A 1 -8.64 0.50 11.17
N GLY A 2 -7.33 0.28 11.29
CA GLY A 2 -6.42 1.32 11.80
C GLY A 2 -6.14 2.38 10.74
N THR A 3 -6.02 3.65 11.15
CA THR A 3 -5.85 4.82 10.25
C THR A 3 -4.84 4.60 9.12
N ARG A 4 -3.71 3.93 9.41
CA ARG A 4 -2.65 3.65 8.42
C ARG A 4 -3.02 2.66 7.31
N VAL A 5 -3.99 1.78 7.54
CA VAL A 5 -4.52 0.89 6.50
C VAL A 5 -5.48 1.65 5.60
N ASP A 6 -6.31 2.52 6.18
CA ASP A 6 -7.22 3.38 5.42
C ASP A 6 -6.43 4.38 4.55
N ASP A 7 -5.36 4.97 5.09
CA ASP A 7 -4.45 5.84 4.33
C ASP A 7 -3.80 5.09 3.15
N LEU A 8 -3.41 3.83 3.35
CA LEU A 8 -2.88 2.99 2.27
C LEU A 8 -3.93 2.72 1.19
N LYS A 9 -5.17 2.38 1.58
CA LYS A 9 -6.25 2.13 0.62
C LYS A 9 -6.53 3.36 -0.23
N LYS A 10 -6.55 4.53 0.38
CA LYS A 10 -6.68 5.82 -0.32
C LYS A 10 -5.51 6.09 -1.28
N HIS A 11 -4.28 5.75 -0.88
CA HIS A 11 -3.12 5.87 -1.76
C HIS A 11 -3.26 4.96 -2.99
N ILE A 12 -3.63 3.69 -2.79
CA ILE A 12 -3.81 2.70 -3.86
C ILE A 12 -4.99 3.06 -4.77
N SER A 13 -6.10 3.56 -4.21
CA SER A 13 -7.28 3.95 -5.00
C SER A 13 -6.95 5.06 -6.00
N VAL A 14 -6.15 6.04 -5.58
CA VAL A 14 -5.65 7.11 -6.45
C VAL A 14 -4.64 6.59 -7.47
N ASP A 15 -3.69 5.75 -7.05
CA ASP A 15 -2.63 5.19 -7.92
C ASP A 15 -3.21 4.31 -9.04
N LEU A 16 -4.17 3.44 -8.71
CA LEU A 16 -4.71 2.44 -9.65
C LEU A 16 -6.07 2.84 -10.26
N GLY A 17 -6.71 3.90 -9.79
CA GLY A 17 -8.04 4.31 -10.23
C GLY A 17 -9.15 3.32 -9.84
N VAL A 18 -9.03 2.65 -8.68
CA VAL A 18 -9.98 1.64 -8.18
C VAL A 18 -10.68 2.14 -6.91
N SER A 19 -11.87 1.63 -6.60
CA SER A 19 -12.57 2.02 -5.36
C SER A 19 -11.82 1.49 -4.13
N GLU A 20 -11.80 2.25 -3.04
CA GLU A 20 -11.24 1.79 -1.75
C GLU A 20 -11.94 0.53 -1.22
N SER A 21 -13.21 0.33 -1.59
CA SER A 21 -14.00 -0.86 -1.26
C SER A 21 -13.52 -2.12 -1.99
N ASP A 22 -12.90 -1.98 -3.17
CA ASP A 22 -12.35 -3.08 -3.96
C ASP A 22 -10.92 -3.47 -3.53
N ILE A 23 -10.39 -2.79 -2.51
CA ILE A 23 -9.06 -3.04 -1.96
C ILE A 23 -9.18 -3.84 -0.67
N ILE A 24 -8.69 -5.07 -0.72
CA ILE A 24 -8.75 -6.03 0.40
C ILE A 24 -7.36 -6.17 1.00
N LEU A 25 -7.21 -5.86 2.29
CA LEU A 25 -5.99 -6.15 3.02
C LEU A 25 -5.92 -7.65 3.31
N LEU A 26 -4.90 -8.33 2.78
CA LEU A 26 -4.67 -9.76 2.96
C LEU A 26 -3.74 -10.02 4.15
N GLN A 27 -2.65 -9.26 4.27
CA GLN A 27 -1.68 -9.40 5.36
C GLN A 27 -1.07 -8.05 5.74
N LEU A 28 -0.73 -7.91 7.02
CA LEU A 28 -0.06 -6.75 7.58
C LEU A 28 1.06 -7.23 8.50
N SER A 29 2.26 -6.69 8.31
CA SER A 29 3.37 -6.83 9.23
C SER A 29 3.91 -5.44 9.56
N GLU A 30 3.82 -5.03 10.83
CA GLU A 30 4.30 -3.73 11.29
C GLU A 30 5.51 -3.88 12.21
N GLN A 31 6.45 -2.94 12.07
CA GLN A 31 7.59 -2.75 12.97
C GLN A 31 7.74 -1.25 13.27
N LEU A 32 8.63 -0.88 14.19
CA LEU A 32 8.77 0.50 14.66
C LEU A 32 8.97 1.47 13.47
N GLY A 33 7.95 2.28 13.16
CA GLY A 33 7.94 3.23 12.05
C GLY A 33 7.76 2.64 10.65
N ASN A 34 7.74 1.33 10.48
CA ASN A 34 7.69 0.65 9.17
C ASN A 34 6.53 -0.34 9.08
N ALA A 35 6.05 -0.61 7.88
CA ALA A 35 5.07 -1.66 7.66
C ALA A 35 5.17 -2.28 6.27
N VAL A 36 4.80 -3.55 6.16
CA VAL A 36 4.61 -4.27 4.89
C VAL A 36 3.15 -4.69 4.82
N TYR A 37 2.52 -4.36 3.70
CA TYR A 37 1.12 -4.64 3.42
C TYR A 37 1.05 -5.56 2.20
N ILE A 38 0.23 -6.60 2.30
CA ILE A 38 -0.16 -7.42 1.17
C ILE A 38 -1.65 -7.18 0.95
N VAL A 39 -2.01 -6.74 -0.25
CA VAL A 39 -3.38 -6.35 -0.61
C VAL A 39 -3.81 -7.08 -1.88
N CYS A 40 -5.11 -7.26 -2.05
CA CYS A 40 -5.72 -7.54 -3.34
C CYS A 40 -6.42 -6.26 -3.80
N ALA A 41 -6.05 -5.75 -4.97
CA ALA A 41 -6.73 -4.62 -5.60
C ALA A 41 -7.11 -5.05 -7.01
N ASN A 42 -8.40 -4.95 -7.36
CA ASN A 42 -8.92 -5.34 -8.67
C ASN A 42 -8.52 -6.79 -9.08
N GLY A 43 -8.62 -7.73 -8.15
CA GLY A 43 -8.24 -9.14 -8.37
C GLY A 43 -6.73 -9.42 -8.44
N MET A 44 -5.88 -8.39 -8.33
CA MET A 44 -4.43 -8.54 -8.37
C MET A 44 -3.81 -8.44 -6.97
N LYS A 45 -3.00 -9.43 -6.60
CA LYS A 45 -2.23 -9.40 -5.36
C LYS A 45 -1.04 -8.45 -5.50
N MET A 46 -0.95 -7.48 -4.60
CA MET A 46 0.10 -6.46 -4.56
C MET A 46 0.77 -6.39 -3.20
N LYS A 47 1.99 -5.88 -3.17
CA LYS A 47 2.76 -5.63 -1.95
C LYS A 47 3.14 -4.15 -1.89
N TYR A 48 2.89 -3.53 -0.74
CA TYR A 48 3.25 -2.15 -0.44
C TYR A 48 4.09 -2.10 0.83
N ARG A 49 4.99 -1.13 0.92
CA ARG A 49 5.77 -0.83 2.11
C ARG A 49 5.48 0.59 2.58
N ARG A 50 5.45 0.78 3.90
CA ARG A 50 5.48 2.09 4.54
C ARG A 50 6.80 2.26 5.29
N THR A 51 7.44 3.41 5.09
CA THR A 51 8.58 3.85 5.89
C THR A 51 8.28 5.25 6.41
N GLY A 52 8.14 5.40 7.73
CA GLY A 52 7.60 6.63 8.33
C GLY A 52 6.17 6.87 7.83
N SER A 53 5.96 7.96 7.11
CA SER A 53 4.65 8.35 6.55
C SER A 53 4.51 8.10 5.04
N ILE A 54 5.51 7.49 4.40
CA ILE A 54 5.55 7.32 2.94
C ILE A 54 5.16 5.89 2.58
N PHE A 55 4.19 5.73 1.68
CA PHE A 55 3.84 4.45 1.04
C PHE A 55 4.55 4.29 -0.29
N ARG A 56 4.98 3.06 -0.60
CA ARG A 56 5.61 2.69 -1.87
C ARG A 56 5.18 1.29 -2.28
N LYS A 57 4.97 1.06 -3.57
CA LYS A 57 4.78 -0.27 -4.11
C LYS A 57 6.10 -1.04 -4.06
N ASP A 58 6.06 -2.29 -3.63
CA ASP A 58 7.24 -3.15 -3.58
C ASP A 58 7.74 -3.41 -5.00
N GLY A 59 9.01 -3.07 -5.27
CA GLY A 59 9.62 -3.21 -6.60
C GLY A 59 9.69 -1.91 -7.41
N GLU A 60 9.10 -0.80 -6.96
CA GLU A 60 9.38 0.51 -7.54
C GLU A 60 10.75 1.03 -7.11
N ASN A 61 11.61 1.29 -8.09
CA ASN A 61 12.88 1.99 -7.88
C ASN A 61 12.64 3.50 -7.83
N VAL A 62 12.37 4.02 -6.63
CA VAL A 62 12.21 5.47 -6.38
C VAL A 62 13.48 6.30 -6.55
N LEU A 63 14.61 5.68 -6.93
CA LEU A 63 15.90 6.34 -7.19
C LEU A 63 16.19 6.57 -8.69
N LYS A 64 15.27 6.20 -9.60
CA LYS A 64 15.35 6.69 -10.98
C LYS A 64 14.64 8.03 -11.09
N MET A 65 15.39 9.09 -10.82
CA MET A 65 15.14 10.41 -11.38
C MET A 65 15.92 10.45 -12.71
N ASP A 66 15.23 10.24 -13.83
CA ASP A 66 15.73 10.61 -15.16
C ASP A 66 15.61 12.13 -15.35
#